data_AF-A0AAV3QVD1-F1
#
_entry.id   AF-A0AAV3QVD1-F1
#
_cell.length_a   1.000
_cell.length_b   1.000
_cell.length_c   1.000
_cell.angle_alpha   90.00
_cell.angle_beta   90.00
_cell.angle_gamma   90.00
#
_symmetry.space_group_name_H-M   'P 1'
#
loop_
_entity.id
_entity.type
_entity.pdbx_description
1 polymer ?
#
loop_
_entity_poly.entity_id
_entity_poly.type
_entity_poly.pdbx_seq_one_letter_code
_entity_poly.pdbx_strand_id
1 'polypeptide(L)'
;MATLGVETRGFGIIFLVVVLVSMQSSSGEIHKVGDSAGWTTIGNVDYKQWAATKTFKIGDVIVFQYKPEYHNVMQVTHAEFRACNVSSSISTHTTGNDSITITTPGHHFFLCSVPGHCQAGQKVDINVLNSASTAPPQSATPAAVAAAQAPAPAPSVAAPLHGLNRLSTVCLLIALALVSGFC
;
A
#
# COMPACT_ATOMS: atom_id res chain seq x y z
N MET A 1 25.30 -37.04 36.17
CA MET A 1 25.14 -35.57 36.27
C MET A 1 25.77 -34.79 35.09
N ALA A 2 26.34 -35.44 34.06
CA ALA A 2 26.99 -34.73 32.94
C ALA A 2 26.06 -34.44 31.73
N THR A 3 24.83 -34.96 31.71
CA THR A 3 23.90 -34.80 30.58
C THR A 3 23.13 -33.47 30.61
N LEU A 4 22.98 -32.83 31.78
CA LEU A 4 22.26 -31.55 31.93
C LEU A 4 23.04 -30.33 31.38
N GLY A 5 24.36 -30.47 31.18
CA GLY A 5 25.23 -29.39 30.72
C GLY A 5 25.34 -29.24 29.19
N VAL A 6 24.99 -30.27 28.41
CA VAL A 6 25.01 -30.20 26.94
C VAL A 6 23.71 -29.60 26.41
N GLU A 7 22.58 -29.98 27.00
CA GLU A 7 21.24 -29.48 26.68
C GLU A 7 21.15 -27.95 26.86
N THR A 8 21.58 -27.45 28.02
CA THR A 8 21.57 -26.00 28.35
C THR A 8 22.49 -25.17 27.44
N ARG A 9 23.61 -25.74 26.98
CA ARG A 9 24.53 -25.09 26.03
C ARG A 9 23.95 -25.05 24.61
N GLY A 10 23.23 -26.10 24.21
CA GLY A 10 22.52 -26.15 22.93
C GLY A 10 21.37 -25.12 22.87
N PHE A 11 20.57 -25.03 23.93
CA PHE A 11 19.49 -24.04 24.02
C PHE A 11 20.00 -22.59 23.99
N GLY A 12 21.11 -22.30 24.67
CA GLY A 12 21.72 -20.96 24.64
C GLY A 12 22.21 -20.55 23.24
N ILE A 13 22.80 -21.48 22.48
CA ILE A 13 23.25 -21.24 21.11
C ILE A 13 22.05 -21.08 20.17
N ILE A 14 21.01 -21.92 20.30
CA ILE A 14 19.79 -21.80 19.48
C ILE A 14 19.10 -20.46 19.75
N PHE A 15 18.96 -20.05 21.01
CA PHE A 15 18.36 -18.77 21.37
C PHE A 15 19.16 -17.58 20.82
N LEU A 16 20.50 -17.64 20.91
CA LEU A 16 21.39 -16.62 20.34
C LEU A 16 21.28 -16.55 18.81
N VAL A 17 21.23 -17.70 18.12
CA VAL A 17 21.03 -17.74 16.67
C VAL A 17 19.67 -17.17 16.28
N VAL A 18 18.59 -17.50 17.01
CA VAL A 18 17.25 -16.93 16.76
C VAL A 18 17.26 -15.41 16.92
N VAL A 19 17.90 -14.87 17.97
CA VAL A 19 17.99 -13.41 18.20
C VAL A 19 18.81 -12.71 17.10
N LEU A 20 19.92 -13.30 16.65
CA LEU A 20 20.74 -12.74 15.56
C LEU A 20 20.01 -12.77 14.21
N VAL A 21 19.20 -13.80 13.94
CA VAL A 21 18.38 -13.91 12.73
C VAL A 21 17.14 -13.01 12.78
N SER A 22 16.76 -12.53 13.98
CA SER A 22 15.63 -11.61 14.19
C SER A 22 15.97 -10.15 13.85
N MET A 23 17.24 -9.81 13.62
CA MET A 23 17.66 -8.48 13.20
C MET A 23 17.36 -8.29 11.70
N GLN A 24 16.10 -8.03 11.38
CA GLN A 24 15.68 -7.62 10.05
C GLN A 24 16.18 -6.19 9.80
N SER A 25 17.28 -6.07 9.06
CA SER A 25 17.71 -4.79 8.48
C SER A 25 16.63 -4.30 7.52
N SER A 26 15.77 -3.38 7.96
CA SER A 26 14.86 -2.68 7.05
C SER A 26 15.65 -1.61 6.30
N SER A 27 16.14 -1.93 5.10
CA SER A 27 16.62 -0.91 4.17
C SER A 27 15.42 -0.16 3.60
N GLY A 28 15.46 1.17 3.57
CA GLY A 28 14.46 1.98 2.88
C GLY A 28 14.50 1.77 1.36
N GLU A 29 13.33 1.77 0.73
CA GLU A 29 13.18 1.73 -0.73
C GLU A 29 13.31 3.15 -1.33
N ILE A 30 13.79 3.24 -2.58
CA ILE A 30 13.87 4.50 -3.31
C ILE A 30 12.68 4.61 -4.27
N HIS A 31 11.83 5.61 -4.06
CA HIS A 31 10.67 5.90 -4.92
C HIS A 31 10.93 7.14 -5.77
N LYS A 32 11.03 6.97 -7.09
CA LYS A 32 11.15 8.09 -8.03
C LYS A 32 9.76 8.62 -8.37
N VAL A 33 9.46 9.85 -7.97
CA VAL A 33 8.14 10.46 -8.17
C VAL A 33 7.84 10.59 -9.67
N GLY A 34 6.72 10.01 -10.10
CA GLY A 34 6.33 9.96 -11.51
C GLY A 34 7.11 8.95 -12.36
N ASP A 35 7.88 8.06 -11.73
CA ASP A 35 8.71 7.04 -12.37
C ASP A 35 9.60 7.62 -13.50
N SER A 36 9.37 7.25 -14.76
CA SER A 36 10.13 7.75 -15.92
C SER A 36 9.74 9.17 -16.35
N ALA A 37 8.53 9.63 -16.02
CA ALA A 37 8.08 10.98 -16.34
C ALA A 37 8.71 12.03 -15.41
N GLY A 38 9.08 11.63 -14.19
CA GLY A 38 9.66 12.50 -13.18
C GLY A 38 8.67 13.51 -12.59
N TRP A 39 9.20 14.58 -12.03
CA TRP A 39 8.44 15.69 -11.43
C TRP A 39 8.24 16.80 -12.46
N THR A 40 7.05 16.87 -13.05
CA THR A 40 6.75 17.73 -14.21
C THR A 40 5.27 18.15 -14.24
N THR A 41 4.98 19.20 -15.02
CA THR A 41 3.62 19.58 -15.42
C THR A 41 3.24 19.09 -16.82
N ILE A 42 4.18 18.48 -17.55
CA ILE A 42 4.01 18.02 -18.93
C ILE A 42 3.50 16.57 -18.92
N GLY A 43 2.56 16.26 -19.81
CA GLY A 43 2.11 14.87 -20.03
C GLY A 43 1.06 14.37 -19.01
N ASN A 44 0.45 15.27 -18.24
CA ASN A 44 -0.68 15.00 -17.34
C ASN A 44 -0.42 13.82 -16.39
N VAL A 45 0.76 13.79 -15.76
CA VAL A 45 1.11 12.77 -14.78
C VAL A 45 0.15 12.83 -13.59
N ASP A 46 -0.57 11.74 -13.33
CA ASP A 46 -1.40 11.61 -12.15
C ASP A 46 -0.57 11.12 -10.96
N TYR A 47 -0.02 12.08 -10.20
CA TYR A 47 0.77 11.78 -9.02
C TYR A 47 -0.02 11.12 -7.89
N LYS A 48 -1.34 11.31 -7.84
CA LYS A 48 -2.21 10.63 -6.88
C LYS A 48 -2.31 9.15 -7.24
N GLN A 49 -2.51 8.84 -8.52
CA GLN A 49 -2.52 7.46 -9.00
C GLN A 49 -1.14 6.81 -8.84
N TRP A 50 -0.05 7.53 -9.16
CA TRP A 50 1.31 7.06 -8.93
C TRP A 50 1.54 6.67 -7.47
N ALA A 51 1.21 7.56 -6.53
CA ALA A 51 1.37 7.30 -5.09
C ALA A 51 0.54 6.10 -4.62
N ALA A 52 -0.68 5.92 -5.17
CA ALA A 52 -1.55 4.80 -4.84
C ALA A 52 -1.00 3.42 -5.29
N THR A 53 -0.01 3.39 -6.19
CA THR A 53 0.66 2.14 -6.61
C THR A 53 1.82 1.74 -5.70
N LYS A 54 2.17 2.56 -4.71
CA LYS A 54 3.35 2.35 -3.85
C LYS A 54 2.92 2.03 -2.41
N THR A 55 3.78 1.31 -1.69
CA THR A 55 3.65 1.12 -0.24
C THR A 55 4.84 1.78 0.43
N PHE A 56 4.64 2.99 0.94
CA PHE A 56 5.72 3.75 1.59
C PHE A 56 5.94 3.29 3.04
N LYS A 57 7.21 3.19 3.42
CA LYS A 57 7.66 2.79 4.76
C LYS A 57 8.57 3.87 5.35
N ILE A 58 8.69 3.87 6.67
CA ILE A 58 9.70 4.67 7.37
C ILE A 58 11.08 4.21 6.90
N GLY A 59 11.93 5.16 6.54
CA GLY A 59 13.27 4.95 6.00
C GLY A 59 13.33 5.04 4.47
N ASP A 60 12.20 4.98 3.77
CA ASP A 60 12.15 5.13 2.32
C ASP A 60 12.62 6.52 1.89
N VAL A 61 13.15 6.61 0.67
CA VAL A 61 13.65 7.84 0.05
C VAL A 61 12.76 8.21 -1.13
N ILE A 62 12.17 9.39 -1.07
CA ILE A 62 11.37 9.97 -2.16
C ILE A 62 12.29 10.85 -3.01
N VAL A 63 12.44 10.49 -4.28
CA VAL A 63 13.34 11.16 -5.22
C VAL A 63 12.54 11.96 -6.22
N PHE A 64 12.78 13.27 -6.25
CA PHE A 64 12.19 14.20 -7.21
C PHE A 64 13.24 14.59 -8.26
N GLN A 65 13.03 14.15 -9.50
CA GLN A 65 13.87 14.50 -10.64
C GLN A 65 13.14 15.47 -11.56
N TYR A 66 13.75 16.63 -11.81
CA TYR A 66 13.18 17.71 -12.61
C TYR A 66 14.27 18.66 -13.10
N LYS A 67 13.92 19.54 -14.04
CA LYS A 67 14.77 20.66 -14.43
C LYS A 67 14.60 21.81 -13.43
N PRO A 68 15.64 22.19 -12.66
CA PRO A 68 15.52 23.15 -11.56
C PRO A 68 15.16 24.57 -12.03
N GLU A 69 15.29 24.86 -13.32
CA GLU A 69 14.86 26.13 -13.92
C GLU A 69 13.33 26.25 -13.98
N TYR A 70 12.60 25.13 -13.93
CA TYR A 70 11.15 25.08 -14.15
C TYR A 70 10.36 24.59 -12.94
N HIS A 71 10.98 23.86 -12.02
CA HIS A 71 10.27 23.28 -10.89
C HIS A 71 11.09 23.37 -9.61
N ASN A 72 10.41 23.16 -8.50
CA ASN A 72 11.00 22.91 -7.20
C ASN A 72 10.12 21.89 -6.45
N VAL A 73 10.53 21.53 -5.24
CA VAL A 73 9.77 20.67 -4.34
C VAL A 73 9.59 21.40 -3.01
N MET A 74 8.35 21.67 -2.65
CA MET A 74 7.99 22.33 -1.40
C MET A 74 7.17 21.37 -0.55
N GLN A 75 7.64 21.08 0.66
CA GLN A 75 6.86 20.34 1.64
C GLN A 75 5.95 21.31 2.40
N VAL A 76 4.69 20.92 2.56
CA VAL A 76 3.65 21.79 3.13
C VAL A 76 2.71 21.01 4.06
N THR A 77 1.85 21.74 4.77
CA THR A 77 0.75 21.13 5.52
C THR A 77 -0.36 20.62 4.59
N HIS A 78 -1.26 19.79 5.12
CA HIS A 78 -2.42 19.31 4.35
C HIS A 78 -3.31 20.45 3.83
N ALA A 79 -3.50 21.51 4.62
CA ALA A 79 -4.33 22.64 4.24
C ALA A 79 -3.72 23.41 3.06
N GLU A 80 -2.42 23.70 3.13
CA GLU A 80 -1.67 24.35 2.07
C GLU A 80 -1.62 23.49 0.81
N PHE A 81 -1.40 22.17 0.97
CA PHE A 81 -1.46 21.22 -0.13
C PHE A 81 -2.79 21.30 -0.86
N ARG A 82 -3.92 21.18 -0.14
CA ARG A 82 -5.26 21.24 -0.75
C ARG A 82 -5.52 22.56 -1.46
N ALA A 83 -5.10 23.67 -0.88
CA ALA A 83 -5.31 25.01 -1.44
C ALA A 83 -4.27 25.39 -2.51
N CYS A 84 -3.22 24.59 -2.73
CA CYS A 84 -2.02 25.01 -3.46
C CYS A 84 -1.47 26.35 -2.94
N ASN A 85 -1.49 26.53 -1.63
CA ASN A 85 -0.94 27.71 -0.98
C ASN A 85 0.56 27.51 -0.79
N VAL A 86 1.35 28.45 -1.32
CA VAL A 86 2.82 28.43 -1.33
C VAL A 86 3.43 29.48 -0.41
N SER A 87 2.61 30.12 0.43
CA SER A 87 3.03 31.24 1.29
C SER A 87 3.87 30.79 2.50
N SER A 88 3.77 29.52 2.88
CA SER A 88 4.49 28.93 4.00
C SER A 88 4.93 27.52 3.60
N SER A 89 6.17 27.18 3.96
CA SER A 89 6.76 25.88 3.67
C SER A 89 7.36 25.27 4.94
N ILE A 90 7.27 23.95 5.03
CA ILE A 90 8.02 23.16 6.01
C ILE A 90 9.47 23.03 5.54
N SER A 91 9.64 22.76 4.24
CA SER A 91 10.94 22.71 3.56
C SER A 91 10.80 23.05 2.08
N THR A 92 11.90 23.42 1.43
CA THR A 92 11.95 23.65 0.00
C THR A 92 13.27 23.14 -0.57
N HIS A 93 13.19 22.44 -1.69
CA HIS A 93 14.31 21.84 -2.39
C HIS A 93 14.30 22.26 -3.86
N THR A 94 15.47 22.53 -4.43
CA THR A 94 15.63 23.19 -5.73
C THR A 94 16.80 22.62 -6.55
N THR A 95 17.29 21.41 -6.24
CA THR A 95 18.50 20.89 -6.91
C THR A 95 18.21 20.26 -8.27
N GLY A 96 16.95 19.88 -8.54
CA GLY A 96 16.57 19.10 -9.72
C GLY A 96 16.73 17.58 -9.54
N ASN A 97 17.34 17.12 -8.46
CA ASN A 97 17.44 15.70 -8.09
C ASN A 97 17.41 15.55 -6.56
N ASP A 98 16.31 15.99 -5.95
CA ASP A 98 16.19 16.02 -4.50
C ASP A 98 15.83 14.64 -3.95
N SER A 99 16.52 14.21 -2.89
CA SER A 99 16.28 12.95 -2.19
C SER A 99 15.83 13.23 -0.76
N ILE A 100 14.61 12.83 -0.43
CA ILE A 100 13.97 13.12 0.87
C ILE A 100 13.67 11.81 1.57
N THR A 101 14.36 11.55 2.69
CA THR A 101 14.09 10.37 3.52
C THR A 101 12.87 10.59 4.41
N ILE A 102 11.90 9.68 4.36
CA ILE A 102 10.72 9.75 5.21
C ILE A 102 10.99 9.05 6.54
N THR A 103 11.06 9.83 7.61
CA THR A 103 11.45 9.34 8.95
C THR A 103 10.29 9.18 9.92
N THR A 104 9.09 9.59 9.54
CA THR A 104 7.90 9.55 10.40
C THR A 104 6.69 8.98 9.66
N PRO A 105 5.80 8.25 10.36
CA PRO A 105 4.57 7.76 9.78
C PRO A 105 3.60 8.91 9.48
N GLY A 106 2.60 8.64 8.64
CA GLY A 106 1.56 9.57 8.24
C GLY A 106 1.80 10.21 6.88
N HIS A 107 1.04 11.28 6.61
CA HIS A 107 1.03 11.96 5.34
C HIS A 107 2.12 13.02 5.24
N HIS A 108 2.88 12.97 4.15
CA HIS A 108 3.87 13.97 3.76
C HIS A 108 3.46 14.58 2.42
N PHE A 109 3.14 15.88 2.44
CA PHE A 109 2.60 16.57 1.29
C PHE A 109 3.67 17.40 0.59
N PHE A 110 3.85 17.16 -0.70
CA PHE A 110 4.80 17.89 -1.54
C PHE A 110 4.09 18.53 -2.74
N LEU A 111 4.50 19.73 -3.12
CA LEU A 111 3.99 20.43 -4.30
C LEU A 111 5.10 21.26 -4.96
N CYS A 112 4.87 21.64 -6.21
CA CYS A 112 5.70 22.63 -6.89
C CYS A 112 5.12 24.01 -6.63
N SER A 113 5.95 24.95 -6.18
CA SER A 113 5.50 26.29 -5.81
C SER A 113 5.55 27.30 -6.94
N VAL A 114 6.02 26.89 -8.13
CA VAL A 114 6.00 27.73 -9.33
C VAL A 114 4.54 28.05 -9.70
N PRO A 115 4.20 29.32 -10.00
CA PRO A 115 2.82 29.73 -10.23
C PRO A 115 2.07 28.83 -11.22
N GLY A 116 0.93 28.30 -10.79
CA GLY A 116 0.06 27.45 -11.61
C GLY A 116 0.43 25.95 -11.63
N HIS A 117 1.63 25.56 -11.19
CA HIS A 117 2.09 24.17 -11.31
C HIS A 117 1.34 23.22 -10.38
N CYS A 118 1.16 23.59 -9.10
CA CYS A 118 0.36 22.80 -8.16
C CYS A 118 -1.09 22.67 -8.62
N GLN A 119 -1.68 23.75 -9.14
CA GLN A 119 -3.06 23.79 -9.65
C GLN A 119 -3.21 22.90 -10.89
N ALA A 120 -2.17 22.80 -11.72
CA ALA A 120 -2.10 21.89 -12.84
C ALA A 120 -1.87 20.42 -12.43
N GLY A 121 -1.75 20.12 -11.13
CA GLY A 121 -1.63 18.76 -10.60
C GLY A 121 -0.22 18.36 -10.15
N GLN A 122 0.78 19.24 -10.22
CA GLN A 122 2.15 18.94 -9.76
C GLN A 122 2.25 18.97 -8.22
N LYS A 123 1.67 17.94 -7.60
CA LYS A 123 1.54 17.76 -6.15
C LYS A 123 1.38 16.27 -5.82
N VAL A 124 1.96 15.80 -4.73
CA VAL A 124 1.88 14.39 -4.29
C VAL A 124 1.71 14.28 -2.78
N ASP A 125 0.90 13.30 -2.37
CA ASP A 125 0.70 12.89 -0.98
C ASP A 125 1.38 11.53 -0.77
N ILE A 126 2.39 11.51 0.09
CA ILE A 126 3.12 10.29 0.48
C ILE A 126 2.58 9.84 1.83
N ASN A 127 1.79 8.77 1.83
CA ASN A 127 1.22 8.20 3.05
C ASN A 127 2.05 7.02 3.55
N VAL A 128 2.74 7.20 4.67
CA VAL A 128 3.51 6.14 5.34
C VAL A 128 2.67 5.48 6.42
N LEU A 129 2.44 4.18 6.28
CA LEU A 129 1.66 3.42 7.25
C LEU A 129 2.42 3.30 8.58
N ASN A 130 1.67 3.37 9.68
CA ASN A 130 2.24 3.12 11.00
C ASN A 130 2.48 1.60 11.16
N SER A 131 3.70 1.17 11.41
CA SER A 131 4.10 -0.25 11.49
C SER A 131 3.45 -1.05 12.64
N ALA A 132 2.55 -0.45 13.42
CA ALA A 132 1.89 -1.08 14.57
C ALA A 132 0.71 -2.01 14.20
N SER A 133 0.36 -2.16 12.92
CA SER A 133 -0.79 -2.98 12.49
C SER A 133 -0.38 -4.21 11.68
N THR A 134 0.46 -5.06 12.26
CA THR A 134 0.54 -6.47 11.84
C THR A 134 -0.04 -7.34 12.95
N ALA A 135 -1.31 -7.10 13.31
CA ALA A 135 -2.08 -8.10 14.01
C ALA A 135 -2.37 -9.26 13.02
N PRO A 136 -2.29 -10.54 13.45
CA PRO A 136 -2.67 -11.67 12.60
C PRO A 136 -4.10 -11.47 12.06
N PRO A 137 -4.42 -11.92 10.84
CA PRO A 137 -5.78 -11.80 10.33
C PRO A 137 -6.74 -12.55 11.26
N GLN A 138 -7.61 -11.82 11.97
CA GLN A 138 -8.74 -12.43 12.65
C GLN A 138 -9.67 -12.98 11.58
N SER A 139 -9.77 -14.31 11.51
CA SER A 139 -10.75 -15.01 10.69
C SER A 139 -12.15 -14.51 11.03
N ALA A 140 -12.74 -13.70 10.15
CA ALA A 140 -14.12 -13.27 10.30
C ALA A 140 -15.05 -14.48 10.17
N THR A 141 -15.72 -14.83 11.26
CA THR A 141 -16.80 -15.82 11.26
C THR A 141 -18.06 -15.14 10.71
N PRO A 142 -18.74 -15.67 9.68
CA PRO A 142 -19.99 -15.07 9.20
C PRO A 142 -21.11 -15.33 10.21
N ALA A 143 -21.57 -14.27 10.89
CA ALA A 143 -22.83 -14.30 11.62
C ALA A 143 -23.99 -14.21 10.61
N ALA A 144 -24.79 -15.27 10.54
CA ALA A 144 -26.00 -15.34 9.72
C ALA A 144 -27.03 -14.31 10.21
N VAL A 145 -27.42 -13.37 9.34
CA VAL A 145 -28.57 -12.50 9.57
C VAL A 145 -29.81 -13.20 9.03
N ALA A 146 -30.75 -13.48 9.94
CA ALA A 146 -32.01 -14.13 9.68
C ALA A 146 -32.89 -13.32 8.69
N ALA A 147 -33.49 -14.04 7.75
CA ALA A 147 -34.48 -13.52 6.81
C ALA A 147 -35.81 -13.22 7.52
N ALA A 148 -36.33 -12.00 7.37
CA ALA A 148 -37.69 -11.64 7.75
C ALA A 148 -38.59 -11.63 6.51
N GLN A 149 -39.73 -12.31 6.67
CA GLN A 149 -40.75 -12.64 5.68
C GLN A 149 -41.58 -11.41 5.25
N ALA A 150 -42.07 -11.42 4.00
CA ALA A 150 -43.23 -10.65 3.58
C ALA A 150 -44.24 -11.56 2.83
N PRO A 151 -45.57 -11.29 2.90
CA PRO A 151 -46.61 -12.25 2.55
C PRO A 151 -47.09 -12.15 1.09
N ALA A 152 -47.68 -13.25 0.61
CA ALA A 152 -48.23 -13.44 -0.74
C ALA A 152 -49.60 -12.78 -0.98
N PRO A 153 -50.03 -12.67 -2.25
CA PRO A 153 -51.37 -13.16 -2.59
C PRO A 153 -51.48 -13.99 -3.88
N ALA A 154 -52.21 -15.10 -3.72
CA ALA A 154 -53.20 -15.84 -4.55
C ALA A 154 -53.17 -15.93 -6.11
N PRO A 155 -53.78 -17.01 -6.69
CA PRO A 155 -53.38 -17.59 -7.99
C PRO A 155 -54.41 -17.43 -9.14
N SER A 156 -53.97 -17.67 -10.38
CA SER A 156 -54.87 -18.19 -11.44
C SER A 156 -54.12 -18.93 -12.58
N VAL A 157 -54.14 -20.26 -12.49
CA VAL A 157 -54.41 -21.34 -13.49
C VAL A 157 -53.80 -21.31 -14.92
N ALA A 158 -52.91 -22.32 -15.13
CA ALA A 158 -52.62 -23.23 -16.28
C ALA A 158 -52.35 -22.69 -17.71
N ALA A 159 -51.57 -23.29 -18.63
CA ALA A 159 -50.50 -24.32 -18.82
C ALA A 159 -50.47 -24.62 -20.36
N PRO A 160 -49.65 -25.50 -21.00
CA PRO A 160 -48.37 -26.14 -20.62
C PRO A 160 -47.25 -26.14 -21.71
N LEU A 161 -46.09 -26.68 -21.27
CA LEU A 161 -45.09 -27.55 -21.94
C LEU A 161 -44.23 -27.05 -23.13
N HIS A 162 -42.89 -27.13 -22.99
CA HIS A 162 -42.03 -28.17 -23.60
C HIS A 162 -40.54 -27.83 -23.38
N GLY A 163 -39.74 -28.77 -22.87
CA GLY A 163 -38.26 -28.72 -22.99
C GLY A 163 -37.46 -29.15 -21.76
N LEU A 164 -37.31 -30.47 -21.57
CA LEU A 164 -36.47 -31.12 -20.55
C LEU A 164 -35.03 -31.31 -21.07
N ASN A 165 -34.02 -30.99 -20.25
CA ASN A 165 -32.79 -31.80 -20.12
C ASN A 165 -32.07 -31.44 -18.79
N ARG A 166 -32.24 -32.22 -17.70
CA ARG A 166 -31.30 -33.24 -17.14
C ARG A 166 -29.94 -32.62 -16.73
N LEU A 167 -29.72 -32.23 -15.47
CA LEU A 167 -29.21 -33.00 -14.31
C LEU A 167 -27.86 -33.70 -14.52
N SER A 168 -26.85 -33.36 -13.68
CA SER A 168 -26.05 -34.27 -12.82
C SER A 168 -24.69 -33.62 -12.46
N THR A 169 -24.46 -33.22 -11.19
CA THR A 169 -23.59 -33.90 -10.18
C THR A 169 -22.10 -33.50 -10.31
N VAL A 170 -21.59 -32.55 -9.51
CA VAL A 170 -21.03 -32.69 -8.13
C VAL A 170 -19.59 -33.24 -8.09
N CYS A 171 -18.76 -32.51 -7.33
CA CYS A 171 -17.58 -32.91 -6.54
C CYS A 171 -16.18 -33.12 -7.17
N LEU A 172 -15.23 -32.42 -6.51
CA LEU A 172 -13.87 -32.84 -6.14
C LEU A 172 -12.85 -32.90 -7.31
N LEU A 173 -11.73 -32.18 -7.29
CA LEU A 173 -10.63 -32.35 -6.33
C LEU A 173 -9.69 -31.14 -6.30
N ILE A 174 -9.33 -30.76 -5.07
CA ILE A 174 -8.16 -30.00 -4.69
C ILE A 174 -6.95 -30.95 -4.75
N ALA A 175 -5.89 -30.62 -5.47
CA ALA A 175 -4.53 -31.08 -5.16
C ALA A 175 -3.45 -30.34 -5.98
N LEU A 176 -2.60 -29.62 -5.24
CA LEU A 176 -1.15 -29.50 -5.41
C LEU A 176 -0.57 -29.04 -6.76
N ALA A 177 -0.15 -27.77 -6.79
CA ALA A 177 1.11 -27.39 -7.41
C ALA A 177 1.75 -26.25 -6.60
N LEU A 178 2.35 -26.61 -5.47
CA LEU A 178 3.52 -25.89 -4.97
C LEU A 178 4.68 -26.21 -5.93
N VAL A 179 5.64 -25.28 -5.98
CA VAL A 179 6.90 -25.32 -6.71
C VAL A 179 6.81 -24.81 -8.15
N SER A 180 6.95 -23.49 -8.34
CA SER A 180 8.09 -22.87 -9.02
C SER A 180 7.81 -21.42 -9.41
N GLY A 181 8.79 -20.53 -9.15
CA GLY A 181 8.89 -19.25 -9.87
C GLY A 181 8.75 -17.99 -9.04
N PHE A 182 9.65 -17.79 -8.06
CA PHE A 182 10.14 -16.44 -7.80
C PHE A 182 11.11 -16.09 -8.93
N CYS A 183 10.77 -15.04 -9.69
CA CYS A 183 11.70 -14.11 -10.30
C CYS A 183 11.37 -12.73 -9.74
#